data_AF-A0A1I8F9J4-F1
#
_entry.id   AF-A0A1I8F9J4-F1
#
_cell.length_a   1.000
_cell.length_b   1.000
_cell.length_c   1.000
_cell.angle_alpha   90.00
_cell.angle_beta   90.00
_cell.angle_gamma   90.00
#
_symmetry.space_group_name_H-M   'P 1'
#
loop_
_entity.id
_entity.type
_entity.pdbx_description
1 polymer ?
#
loop_
_entity_poly.entity_id
_entity_poly.type
_entity_poly.pdbx_seq_one_letter_code
_entity_poly.pdbx_strand_id
1 'polypeptide(L)'
;MDPKKARAFERLNSNVADIWRPEFDDDFYLFRWVKARQFRRQEGGADAARSSRMARENFAPTQFLEEFAMPTVLADYYTGGLLRPRPRGPPGLVRSYRPQ
;
A
#
# COMPACT_ATOMS: atom_id res chain seq x y z
N MET A 1 16.03 -1.88 -16.13
CA MET A 1 14.56 -2.00 -16.24
C MET A 1 14.21 -2.32 -17.69
N ASP A 2 13.26 -3.20 -17.96
CA ASP A 2 12.81 -3.49 -19.35
C ASP A 2 12.21 -2.21 -19.98
N PRO A 3 12.62 -1.81 -21.20
CA PRO A 3 12.12 -0.60 -21.86
C PRO A 3 10.59 -0.51 -21.94
N LYS A 4 9.89 -1.64 -22.08
CA LYS A 4 8.41 -1.66 -22.10
C LYS A 4 7.82 -1.31 -20.74
N LYS A 5 8.47 -1.75 -19.66
CA LYS A 5 8.05 -1.46 -18.27
C LYS A 5 8.35 -0.01 -17.90
N ALA A 6 9.47 0.54 -18.39
CA ALA A 6 9.81 1.95 -18.21
C ALA A 6 8.75 2.86 -18.84
N ARG A 7 8.38 2.61 -20.10
CA ARG A 7 7.32 3.37 -20.79
C ARG A 7 5.95 3.26 -20.09
N ALA A 8 5.62 2.08 -19.56
CA ALA A 8 4.37 1.91 -18.82
C ALA A 8 4.36 2.69 -17.50
N PHE A 9 5.53 2.84 -16.86
CA PHE A 9 5.70 3.64 -15.66
C PHE A 9 5.62 5.14 -15.95
N GLU A 10 6.34 5.63 -16.97
CA GLU A 10 6.29 7.03 -17.40
C GLU A 10 4.86 7.48 -17.72
N ARG A 11 4.11 6.64 -18.44
CA ARG A 11 2.70 6.93 -18.73
C ARG A 11 1.81 6.96 -17.50
N LEU A 12 2.04 6.06 -16.53
CA LEU A 12 1.31 6.15 -15.27
C LEU A 12 1.63 7.47 -14.56
N ASN A 13 2.91 7.83 -14.48
CA ASN A 13 3.37 9.06 -13.83
C ASN A 13 2.69 10.29 -14.44
N SER A 14 2.65 10.40 -15.77
CA SER A 14 1.90 11.46 -16.46
C SER A 14 0.41 11.43 -16.13
N ASN A 15 -0.21 10.25 -16.08
CA ASN A 15 -1.66 10.11 -15.85
C ASN A 15 -2.10 10.46 -14.44
N VAL A 16 -1.20 10.41 -13.45
CA VAL A 16 -1.51 10.72 -12.05
C VAL A 16 -0.83 12.01 -11.57
N ALA A 17 -0.16 12.76 -12.44
CA ALA A 17 0.58 13.97 -12.09
C ALA A 17 -0.31 15.04 -11.41
N ASP A 18 -1.61 15.02 -11.66
CA ASP A 18 -2.63 15.85 -11.02
C ASP A 18 -2.83 15.55 -9.53
N ILE A 19 -2.62 14.29 -9.13
CA ILE A 19 -2.81 13.78 -7.77
C ILE A 19 -1.51 13.31 -7.10
N TRP A 20 -0.37 13.36 -7.80
CA TRP A 20 0.92 13.02 -7.23
C TRP A 20 1.47 14.24 -6.48
N ARG A 21 1.99 14.05 -5.26
CA ARG A 21 2.40 15.14 -4.37
C ARG A 21 3.73 14.78 -3.70
N PRO A 22 4.69 15.72 -3.59
CA PRO A 22 6.05 15.45 -3.11
C PRO A 22 6.12 14.70 -1.77
N GLU A 23 5.12 14.88 -0.90
CA GLU A 23 5.02 14.22 0.40
C GLU A 23 4.84 12.69 0.32
N PHE A 24 4.41 12.16 -0.84
CA PHE A 24 4.19 10.73 -1.10
C PHE A 24 4.84 10.26 -2.41
N ASP A 25 5.71 11.09 -3.01
CA ASP A 25 6.31 10.93 -4.34
C ASP A 25 7.56 10.05 -4.33
N ASP A 26 7.44 8.81 -3.85
CA ASP A 26 8.45 7.81 -4.17
C ASP A 26 8.04 7.08 -5.46
N ASP A 27 8.92 7.09 -6.45
CA ASP A 27 8.80 6.28 -7.67
C ASP A 27 8.53 4.82 -7.33
N PHE A 28 9.08 4.32 -6.22
CA PHE A 28 8.81 2.97 -5.74
C PHE A 28 7.35 2.77 -5.34
N TYR A 29 6.71 3.77 -4.73
CA TYR A 29 5.30 3.71 -4.36
C TYR A 29 4.40 3.74 -5.60
N LEU A 30 4.68 4.62 -6.55
CA LEU A 30 3.97 4.67 -7.83
C LEU A 30 4.11 3.35 -8.61
N PHE A 31 5.33 2.80 -8.62
CA PHE A 31 5.65 1.59 -9.34
C PHE A 31 4.87 0.37 -8.85
N ARG A 32 4.46 0.33 -7.57
CA ARG A 32 3.60 -0.74 -7.03
C ARG A 32 2.27 -0.85 -7.78
N TRP A 33 1.68 0.27 -8.18
CA TRP A 33 0.39 0.28 -8.88
C TRP A 33 0.51 -0.27 -10.30
N VAL A 34 1.57 0.09 -11.04
CA VAL A 34 1.84 -0.48 -12.38
C VAL A 34 2.16 -1.97 -12.28
N LYS A 35 2.98 -2.36 -11.31
CA LYS A 35 3.40 -3.74 -11.09
C LYS A 35 2.21 -4.63 -10.73
N ALA A 36 1.31 -4.17 -9.86
CA ALA A 36 0.10 -4.90 -9.45
C ALA A 36 -0.84 -5.19 -10.63
N ARG A 37 -0.79 -4.38 -11.69
CA ARG A 37 -1.58 -4.56 -12.94
C ARG A 37 -0.77 -5.15 -14.09
N GLN A 38 0.36 -5.80 -13.78
CA GLN A 38 1.23 -6.49 -14.74
C GLN A 38 1.71 -5.60 -15.90
N PHE A 39 1.79 -4.28 -15.72
CA PHE A 39 2.19 -3.34 -16.78
C PHE A 39 1.24 -3.31 -18.00
N ARG A 40 0.04 -3.92 -17.93
CA ARG A 40 -0.87 -4.10 -19.08
C ARG A 40 -2.00 -3.07 -19.15
N ARG A 41 -2.50 -2.59 -18.00
CA ARG A 41 -3.61 -1.63 -17.92
C ARG A 41 -3.17 -0.39 -17.16
N GLN A 42 -2.74 0.62 -17.91
CA GLN A 42 -2.23 1.88 -17.35
C GLN A 42 -3.35 2.67 -16.67
N GLU A 43 -4.53 2.72 -17.28
CA GLU A 43 -5.75 3.31 -16.69
C GLU A 43 -6.10 2.65 -15.36
N GLY A 44 -6.13 1.31 -15.32
CA GLY A 44 -6.41 0.58 -14.08
C GLY A 44 -5.34 0.74 -12.98
N GLY A 45 -4.14 1.22 -13.32
CA GLY A 45 -3.13 1.65 -12.35
C GLY A 45 -3.42 3.05 -11.80
N ALA A 46 -3.81 3.98 -12.68
CA ALA A 46 -4.19 5.34 -12.30
C ALA A 46 -5.47 5.36 -11.45
N ASP A 47 -6.47 4.57 -11.83
CA ASP A 47 -7.73 4.44 -11.08
C ASP A 47 -7.50 3.87 -9.69
N ALA A 48 -6.61 2.88 -9.56
CA ALA A 48 -6.26 2.30 -8.26
C ALA A 48 -5.50 3.31 -7.38
N ALA A 49 -4.59 4.09 -7.96
CA ALA A 49 -3.89 5.16 -7.25
C ALA A 49 -4.87 6.26 -6.77
N ARG A 50 -5.80 6.69 -7.64
CA ARG A 50 -6.86 7.66 -7.29
C ARG A 50 -7.79 7.13 -6.20
N SER A 51 -8.26 5.90 -6.34
CA SER A 51 -9.13 5.26 -5.34
C SER A 51 -8.43 5.11 -3.99
N SER A 52 -7.16 4.70 -3.99
CA SER A 52 -6.36 4.63 -2.76
C SER A 52 -6.19 6.00 -2.12
N ARG A 53 -6.01 7.07 -2.91
CA ARG A 53 -5.92 8.44 -2.40
C ARG A 53 -7.23 8.88 -1.75
N MET A 54 -8.36 8.70 -2.44
CA MET A 54 -9.69 9.03 -1.88
C MET A 54 -9.96 8.27 -0.57
N ALA A 55 -9.58 7.00 -0.49
CA ALA A 55 -9.72 6.22 0.74
C ALA A 55 -8.89 6.81 1.90
N ARG A 56 -7.69 7.35 1.63
CA ARG A 56 -6.86 8.00 2.64
C ARG A 56 -7.43 9.35 3.07
N GLU A 57 -7.97 10.14 2.15
CA GLU A 57 -8.63 11.40 2.50
C GLU A 57 -9.88 11.17 3.38
N ASN A 58 -10.65 10.12 3.09
CA ASN A 58 -11.84 9.77 3.88
C ASN A 58 -11.55 9.18 5.26
N PHE A 59 -10.42 8.49 5.42
CA PHE A 59 -10.12 7.71 6.64
C PHE A 59 -9.04 8.33 7.53
N ALA A 60 -8.49 9.51 7.16
CA ALA A 60 -7.45 10.25 7.89
C ALA A 60 -6.38 9.33 8.55
N PRO A 61 -5.67 8.49 7.77
CA PRO A 61 -4.83 7.42 8.31
C PRO A 61 -3.67 7.91 9.17
N THR A 62 -3.29 9.18 9.06
CA THR A 62 -2.24 9.80 9.88
C THR A 62 -2.67 9.93 11.34
N GLN A 63 -3.93 10.31 11.59
CA GLN A 63 -4.51 10.42 12.92
C GLN A 63 -4.88 9.06 13.50
N PHE A 64 -5.25 8.10 12.64
CA PHE A 64 -5.64 6.76 13.05
C PHE A 64 -4.58 6.04 13.90
N LEU A 65 -3.29 6.19 13.60
CA LEU A 65 -2.23 5.51 14.37
C LEU A 65 -2.12 6.02 15.82
N GLU A 66 -2.48 7.28 16.05
CA GLU A 66 -2.44 7.91 17.38
C GLU A 66 -3.77 7.74 18.13
N GLU A 67 -4.89 7.78 17.41
CA GLU A 67 -6.24 7.75 17.99
C GLU A 67 -6.82 6.35 18.16
N PHE A 68 -6.29 5.35 17.44
CA PHE A 68 -6.83 4.00 17.48
C PHE A 68 -6.45 3.27 18.77
N ALA A 69 -7.42 3.15 19.68
CA ALA A 69 -7.37 2.23 20.79
C ALA A 69 -7.95 0.87 20.37
N MET A 70 -7.15 -0.20 20.48
CA MET A 70 -7.60 -1.57 20.18
C MET A 70 -8.73 -1.97 21.15
N PRO A 71 -9.92 -2.38 20.65
CA PRO A 71 -10.97 -2.94 21.50
C PRO A 71 -10.46 -4.17 22.29
N THR A 72 -10.89 -4.33 23.54
CA THR A 72 -10.46 -5.42 24.44
C THR A 72 -10.64 -6.80 23.84
N VAL A 73 -11.76 -7.06 23.17
CA VAL A 73 -12.00 -8.34 22.48
C VAL A 73 -10.95 -8.63 21.40
N LEU A 74 -10.50 -7.61 20.67
CA LEU A 74 -9.44 -7.80 19.69
C LEU A 74 -8.08 -7.97 20.39
N ALA A 75 -7.79 -7.21 21.44
CA ALA A 75 -6.55 -7.38 22.19
C ALA A 75 -6.39 -8.80 22.77
N ASP A 76 -7.47 -9.39 23.28
CA ASP A 76 -7.43 -10.67 23.98
C ASP A 76 -7.46 -11.88 23.03
N TYR A 77 -8.19 -11.79 21.92
CA TYR A 77 -8.45 -12.93 21.04
C TYR A 77 -7.77 -12.82 19.67
N TYR A 78 -7.38 -11.62 19.22
CA TYR A 78 -6.65 -11.48 17.96
C TYR A 78 -5.18 -11.81 18.17
N THR A 79 -4.83 -13.05 17.85
CA THR A 79 -3.46 -13.57 17.99
C THR A 79 -2.54 -13.18 16.81
N GLY A 80 -2.94 -12.20 16.00
CA GLY A 80 -2.14 -11.68 14.90
C GLY A 80 -1.19 -10.58 15.37
N GLY A 81 0.07 -10.63 14.95
CA GLY A 81 1.07 -9.65 15.40
C GLY A 81 2.27 -9.53 14.47
N LEU A 82 2.99 -8.41 14.62
CA LEU A 82 4.28 -8.19 13.99
C LEU A 82 5.36 -8.91 14.80
N LEU A 83 6.04 -9.85 14.16
CA LEU A 83 7.19 -10.55 14.72
C LEU A 83 8.48 -9.84 14.27
N ARG A 84 9.50 -9.91 15.12
CA ARG A 84 10.81 -9.30 14.90
C ARG A 84 11.34 -9.59 13.48
N PRO A 85 11.94 -8.59 12.80
CA PRO A 85 12.52 -8.79 11.47
C PRO A 85 13.57 -9.90 11.45
N ARG A 86 13.59 -10.68 10.37
CA ARG A 86 14.70 -11.61 10.11
C ARG A 86 15.95 -10.82 9.73
N PRO A 87 17.17 -11.37 9.94
CA PRO A 87 18.43 -10.66 9.69
C PRO A 87 18.58 -10.05 8.29
N ARG A 88 17.90 -10.57 7.27
CA ARG A 88 17.86 -10.03 5.90
C ARG A 88 16.48 -10.19 5.25
N GLY A 89 15.41 -9.75 5.91
CA GLY A 89 14.07 -9.87 5.35
C GLY A 89 13.06 -8.91 5.96
N PRO A 90 11.87 -8.80 5.33
CA PRO A 90 10.79 -8.01 5.89
C PRO A 90 10.37 -8.57 7.27
N PRO A 91 9.74 -7.74 8.11
CA PRO A 91 9.14 -8.21 9.36
C PRO A 91 8.20 -9.39 9.10
N GLY A 92 8.25 -10.38 9.98
CA GLY A 92 7.35 -11.53 9.91
C GLY A 92 5.97 -11.12 10.39
N LEU A 93 4.93 -11.52 9.67
CA LEU A 93 3.56 -11.45 10.17
C LEU A 93 3.20 -12.81 10.76
N VAL A 94 2.87 -12.85 12.04
CA VAL A 94 2.33 -14.06 12.67
C VAL A 94 0.81 -13.96 12.63
N ARG A 95 0.17 -15.01 12.13
CA ARG A 95 -1.26 -15.27 12.27
C ARG A 95 -1.41 -16.68 12.82
N SER A 96 -1.73 -16.81 14.09
CA SER A 96 -2.14 -18.11 14.63
C SER A 96 -3.58 -18.37 14.27
N TYR A 97 -3.83 -19.42 13.50
CA TYR A 97 -5.16 -19.96 13.28
C TYR A 97 -5.44 -20.90 14.45
N ARG A 98 -6.36 -20.54 15.35
CA ARG A 98 -6.97 -21.54 16.23
C ARG A 98 -8.20 -22.09 15.51
N PRO A 99 -8.20 -23.37 15.07
CA PRO A 99 -9.44 -23.98 14.63
C PRO A 99 -10.40 -24.02 15.83
N GLN A 100 -11.65 -23.63 15.60
CA GLN A 100 -12.74 -23.82 16.56
C GLN A 100 -13.19 -25.27 16.57
#